data_AF-W2HXE4-F1
#
_entry.id   AF-W2HXE4-F1
#
_cell.length_a   1.000
_cell.length_b   1.000
_cell.length_c   1.000
_cell.angle_alpha   90.00
_cell.angle_beta   90.00
_cell.angle_gamma   90.00
#
_symmetry.space_group_name_H-M   'P 1'
#
loop_
_entity.id
_entity.type
_entity.pdbx_description
1 polymer ?
#
loop_
_entity_poly.entity_id
_entity_poly.type
_entity_poly.pdbx_seq_one_letter_code
_entity_poly.pdbx_strand_id
1 'polypeptide(L)'
;MRSTQDALAELRRQAEQICDNTVSPSSRAAYVNSYCRFVSWVHQNHPNFIPVAFADRVGVTEGLSEAQIRRRIKPLLTRKHDDPPLTFGNLDPEVFETWLLTLRKADGSMLSYSALNTHRAGLFNIYRDYGQQMGPAMEKELKQFFKGLKRQLATAQACGEGQVKVGKDPLSFELYEFLSSHLLELPGSDAIFAQVYLVISWNLMCRSANAFGVRHSHIEWGGESLRVYFAHMKNDQGGDRPRDPRHVYANPLQPSVCPILALAIYWATSTFDVDNRLFPGSDQYDRFRKSLHRLLEDERVSVELTQVIS
;
A
#
# COMPACT_ATOMS: atom_id res chain seq x y z
N MET A 1 -16.07 33.17 -25.15
CA MET A 1 -14.71 32.69 -25.49
C MET A 1 -13.94 32.61 -24.18
N ARG A 2 -13.51 31.42 -23.73
CA ARG A 2 -12.54 31.34 -22.62
C ARG A 2 -11.28 32.08 -23.05
N SER A 3 -10.74 32.94 -22.19
CA SER A 3 -9.50 33.67 -22.49
C SER A 3 -8.38 32.68 -22.74
N THR A 4 -7.51 32.93 -23.72
CA THR A 4 -6.32 32.11 -24.00
C THR A 4 -5.46 31.90 -22.73
N GLN A 5 -5.50 32.84 -21.79
CA GLN A 5 -4.83 32.73 -20.48
C GLN A 5 -5.48 31.66 -19.57
N ASP A 6 -6.81 31.56 -19.56
CA ASP A 6 -7.52 30.53 -18.77
C ASP A 6 -7.23 29.13 -19.30
N ALA A 7 -7.13 28.99 -20.63
CA ALA A 7 -6.75 27.74 -21.27
C ALA A 7 -5.31 27.32 -20.93
N LEU A 8 -4.36 28.26 -20.93
CA LEU A 8 -2.97 27.99 -20.58
C LEU A 8 -2.81 27.63 -19.10
N ALA A 9 -3.57 28.30 -18.21
CA ALA A 9 -3.57 27.97 -16.78
C ALA A 9 -4.08 26.55 -16.53
N GLU A 10 -5.15 26.13 -17.22
CA GLU A 10 -5.68 24.78 -17.12
C GLU A 10 -4.66 23.72 -17.62
N LEU A 11 -3.97 23.98 -18.73
CA LEU A 11 -2.92 23.08 -19.23
C LEU A 11 -1.74 22.95 -18.27
N ARG A 12 -1.35 24.04 -17.59
CA ARG A 12 -0.31 23.99 -16.54
C ARG A 12 -0.74 23.14 -15.35
N ARG A 13 -1.98 23.30 -14.91
CA ARG A 13 -2.57 22.48 -13.84
C ARG A 13 -2.59 20.99 -14.22
N GLN A 14 -2.91 20.66 -15.47
CA GLN A 14 -2.86 19.28 -15.96
C GLN A 14 -1.43 18.73 -15.98
N ALA A 15 -0.46 19.52 -16.44
CA ALA A 15 0.95 19.12 -16.42
C ALA A 15 1.45 18.84 -14.99
N GLU A 16 1.09 19.69 -14.02
CA GLU A 16 1.38 19.47 -12.60
C GLU A 16 0.76 18.18 -12.08
N GLN A 17 -0.52 17.91 -12.39
CA GLN A 17 -1.19 16.66 -12.03
C GLN A 17 -0.51 15.42 -12.63
N ILE A 18 -0.04 15.50 -13.87
CA ILE A 18 0.68 14.40 -14.52
C ILE A 18 2.01 14.14 -13.82
N CYS A 19 2.78 15.19 -13.52
CA CYS A 19 4.03 15.06 -12.75
C CYS A 19 3.77 14.45 -11.36
N ASP A 20 2.66 14.82 -10.72
CA ASP A 20 2.27 14.30 -9.40
C ASP A 20 1.90 12.81 -9.41
N ASN A 21 1.55 12.24 -10.56
CA ASN A 21 1.23 10.81 -10.71
C ASN A 21 2.44 9.89 -10.57
N THR A 22 3.66 10.43 -10.45
CA THR A 22 4.88 9.65 -10.19
C THR A 22 4.81 8.89 -8.86
N VAL A 23 3.98 9.34 -7.91
CA VAL A 23 3.81 8.70 -6.59
C VAL A 23 2.33 8.61 -6.25
N SER A 24 1.86 7.40 -5.94
CA SER A 24 0.48 7.20 -5.48
C SER A 24 0.19 8.01 -4.21
N PRO A 25 -1.06 8.47 -4.00
CA PRO A 25 -1.42 9.25 -2.82
C PRO A 25 -1.09 8.56 -1.48
N SER A 26 -1.25 7.24 -1.42
CA SER A 26 -0.94 6.44 -0.22
C SER A 26 0.57 6.37 0.06
N SER A 27 1.39 6.12 -0.97
CA SER A 27 2.85 6.16 -0.84
C SER A 27 3.32 7.56 -0.46
N ARG A 28 2.74 8.61 -1.06
CA ARG A 28 3.08 9.99 -0.74
C ARG A 28 2.79 10.31 0.72
N ALA A 29 1.62 9.93 1.24
CA ALA A 29 1.30 10.11 2.66
C ALA A 29 2.29 9.37 3.58
N ALA A 30 2.70 8.14 3.21
CA ALA A 30 3.71 7.38 3.96
C ALA A 30 5.08 8.09 3.94
N TYR A 31 5.51 8.60 2.79
CA TYR A 31 6.76 9.33 2.64
C TYR A 31 6.74 10.64 3.42
N VAL A 32 5.66 11.43 3.33
CA VAL A 32 5.49 12.67 4.10
C VAL A 32 5.59 12.40 5.60
N ASN A 33 4.90 11.38 6.09
CA ASN A 33 5.00 11.00 7.50
C ASN A 33 6.44 10.59 7.86
N SER A 34 7.12 9.85 6.98
CA SER A 34 8.52 9.44 7.19
C SER A 34 9.46 10.64 7.29
N TYR A 35 9.51 11.49 6.26
CA TYR A 35 10.47 12.59 6.25
C TYR A 35 10.06 13.69 7.24
N CYS A 36 8.78 13.81 7.63
CA CYS A 36 8.39 14.65 8.77
C CYS A 36 9.03 14.19 10.08
N ARG A 37 9.08 12.87 10.34
CA ARG A 37 9.79 12.33 11.51
C ARG A 37 11.29 12.61 11.43
N PHE A 38 11.88 12.43 10.25
CA PHE A 38 13.30 12.70 10.04
C PHE A 38 13.63 14.18 10.27
N VAL A 39 12.91 15.11 9.64
CA VAL A 39 13.10 16.57 9.83
C VAL A 39 12.91 16.97 11.28
N SER A 40 11.94 16.37 11.99
CA SER A 40 11.74 16.64 13.43
C SER A 40 12.94 16.21 14.26
N TRP A 41 13.52 15.05 13.96
CA TRP A 41 14.71 14.56 14.64
C TRP A 41 15.96 15.40 14.30
N VAL A 42 16.15 15.77 13.03
CA VAL A 42 17.23 16.67 12.60
C VAL A 42 17.12 18.02 13.29
N HIS A 43 15.92 18.59 13.39
CA HIS A 43 15.70 19.86 14.07
C HIS A 43 16.13 19.86 15.53
N GLN A 44 15.94 18.74 16.23
CA GLN A 44 16.36 18.60 17.63
C GLN A 44 17.84 18.27 17.81
N ASN A 45 18.40 17.40 16.96
CA ASN A 45 19.71 16.78 17.20
C ASN A 45 20.83 17.35 16.31
N HIS A 46 20.47 17.88 15.14
CA HIS A 46 21.40 18.44 14.16
C HIS A 46 20.83 19.72 13.52
N PRO A 47 20.58 20.79 14.33
CA PRO A 47 19.94 22.01 13.86
C PRO A 47 20.72 22.72 12.75
N ASN A 48 22.01 22.45 12.60
CA ASN A 48 22.87 22.94 11.52
C ASN A 48 22.40 22.52 10.11
N PHE A 49 21.59 21.46 9.99
CA PHE A 49 20.98 21.05 8.71
C PHE A 49 19.58 21.62 8.50
N ILE A 50 19.05 22.43 9.41
CA ILE A 50 17.77 23.13 9.24
C ILE A 50 18.03 24.58 8.81
N PRO A 51 17.47 25.04 7.69
CA PRO A 51 17.53 26.46 7.32
C PRO A 51 16.91 27.35 8.39
N VAL A 52 17.54 28.49 8.71
CA VAL A 52 17.10 29.42 9.77
C VAL A 52 15.64 29.83 9.59
N ALA A 53 15.24 30.21 8.36
CA ALA A 53 13.86 30.58 8.05
C ALA A 53 12.83 29.44 8.26
N PHE A 54 13.27 28.18 8.16
CA PHE A 54 12.44 27.03 8.51
C PHE A 54 12.35 26.86 10.03
N ALA A 55 13.49 26.91 10.73
CA ALA A 55 13.55 26.81 12.18
C ALA A 55 12.70 27.89 12.88
N ASP A 56 12.75 29.14 12.41
CA ASP A 56 11.99 30.25 12.97
C ASP A 56 10.46 30.00 12.92
N ARG A 57 9.97 29.38 11.84
CA ARG A 57 8.55 29.02 11.70
C ARG A 57 8.14 27.82 12.54
N VAL A 58 9.07 26.91 12.84
CA VAL A 58 8.84 25.81 13.80
C VAL A 58 8.75 26.36 15.23
N GLY A 59 9.52 27.40 15.52
CA GLY A 59 9.63 28.06 16.82
C GLY A 59 10.36 27.22 17.86
N VAL A 60 10.30 27.62 19.12
CA VAL A 60 10.99 26.94 20.23
C VAL A 60 10.44 25.54 20.47
N THR A 61 11.31 24.53 20.42
CA THR A 61 10.95 23.12 20.62
C THR A 61 11.48 22.49 21.90
N GLU A 62 12.16 23.26 22.76
CA GLU A 62 12.65 22.79 24.06
C GLU A 62 11.49 22.26 24.91
N GLY A 63 11.69 21.09 25.53
CA GLY A 63 10.69 20.42 26.35
C GLY A 63 9.51 19.80 25.58
N LEU A 64 9.45 19.91 24.26
CA LEU A 64 8.40 19.27 23.46
C LEU A 64 8.72 17.81 23.16
N SER A 65 7.70 16.96 23.19
CA SER A 65 7.77 15.59 22.68
C SER A 65 7.94 15.56 21.15
N GLU A 66 8.49 14.46 20.62
CA GLU A 66 8.59 14.23 19.16
C GLU A 66 7.22 14.39 18.48
N ALA A 67 6.13 13.95 19.12
CA ALA A 67 4.79 14.07 18.58
C ALA A 67 4.33 15.54 18.44
N GLN A 68 4.66 16.39 19.41
CA GLN A 68 4.33 17.82 19.37
C GLN A 68 5.13 18.55 18.30
N ILE A 69 6.42 18.24 18.17
CA ILE A 69 7.29 18.84 17.16
C ILE A 69 6.83 18.45 15.75
N ARG A 70 6.51 17.18 15.53
CA ARG A 70 5.94 16.71 14.25
C ARG A 70 4.65 17.44 13.89
N ARG A 71 3.78 17.74 14.86
CA ARG A 71 2.55 18.51 14.62
C ARG A 71 2.84 19.94 14.14
N ARG A 72 3.94 20.56 14.59
CA ARG A 72 4.38 21.88 14.11
C ARG A 72 5.05 21.82 12.74
N ILE A 73 5.87 20.80 12.50
CA ILE A 73 6.64 20.65 11.25
C ILE A 73 5.76 20.20 10.09
N LYS A 74 4.82 19.26 10.30
CA LYS A 74 4.05 18.65 9.21
C LYS A 74 3.33 19.67 8.31
N PRO A 75 2.66 20.73 8.83
CA PRO A 75 2.05 21.76 7.99
C PRO A 75 3.05 22.61 7.20
N LEU A 76 4.31 22.70 7.65
CA LEU A 76 5.38 23.47 7.01
C LEU A 76 6.04 22.70 5.86
N LEU A 77 5.72 21.42 5.67
CA LEU A 77 6.26 20.60 4.57
C LEU A 77 5.49 20.87 3.28
N THR A 78 5.65 22.08 2.75
CA THR A 78 4.85 22.64 1.64
C THR A 78 5.16 22.04 0.28
N ARG A 79 6.34 21.40 0.10
CA ARG A 79 6.85 20.90 -1.19
C ARG A 79 7.07 22.03 -2.21
N LYS A 80 7.20 23.28 -1.74
CA LYS A 80 7.59 24.39 -2.59
C LYS A 80 9.10 24.47 -2.65
N HIS A 81 9.66 24.58 -3.85
CA HIS A 81 11.10 24.51 -4.07
C HIS A 81 11.88 25.64 -3.39
N ASP A 82 11.24 26.78 -3.15
CA ASP A 82 11.79 27.97 -2.49
C ASP A 82 11.75 27.89 -0.95
N ASP A 83 11.21 26.80 -0.39
CA ASP A 83 10.97 26.66 1.04
C ASP A 83 11.51 25.33 1.64
N PRO A 84 12.81 25.03 1.50
CA PRO A 84 13.34 23.74 1.87
C PRO A 84 13.38 23.54 3.41
N PRO A 85 12.98 22.36 3.91
CA PRO A 85 13.05 22.03 5.35
C PRO A 85 14.43 21.56 5.79
N LEU A 86 15.34 21.31 4.84
CA LEU A 86 16.69 20.80 5.06
C LEU A 86 17.69 21.52 4.16
N THR A 87 18.92 21.68 4.64
CA THR A 87 20.06 22.11 3.84
C THR A 87 20.58 20.91 3.02
N PHE A 88 19.86 20.55 1.96
CA PHE A 88 20.06 19.32 1.18
C PHE A 88 21.48 19.10 0.65
N GLY A 89 22.18 20.19 0.28
CA GLY A 89 23.53 20.13 -0.29
C GLY A 89 24.63 19.71 0.70
N ASN A 90 24.37 19.87 2.01
CA ASN A 90 25.35 19.59 3.06
C ASN A 90 24.94 18.39 3.94
N LEU A 91 23.80 17.76 3.67
CA LEU A 91 23.29 16.69 4.51
C LEU A 91 24.18 15.44 4.41
N ASP A 92 24.79 15.07 5.54
CA ASP A 92 25.64 13.89 5.63
C ASP A 92 24.78 12.60 5.66
N PRO A 93 25.11 11.54 4.89
CA PRO A 93 24.44 10.25 4.99
C PRO A 93 24.39 9.69 6.42
N GLU A 94 25.44 9.90 7.24
CA GLU A 94 25.52 9.42 8.62
C GLU A 94 24.36 9.92 9.48
N VAL A 95 23.90 11.15 9.25
CA VAL A 95 22.77 11.77 9.96
C VAL A 95 21.49 10.96 9.73
N PHE A 96 21.25 10.56 8.49
CA PHE A 96 20.09 9.75 8.14
C PHE A 96 20.21 8.32 8.66
N GLU A 97 21.39 7.71 8.53
CA GLU A 97 21.67 6.35 8.99
C GLU A 97 21.52 6.23 10.51
N THR A 98 22.07 7.19 11.25
CA THR A 98 21.93 7.28 12.71
C THR A 98 20.46 7.42 13.11
N TRP A 99 19.72 8.30 12.44
CA TRP A 99 18.29 8.45 12.69
C TRP A 99 17.53 7.14 12.50
N LEU A 100 17.78 6.40 11.42
CA LEU A 100 17.14 5.10 11.18
C LEU A 100 17.37 4.13 12.35
N LEU A 101 18.56 4.13 12.93
CA LEU A 101 18.93 3.28 14.07
C LEU A 101 18.29 3.73 15.39
N THR A 102 17.71 4.93 15.47
CA THR A 102 16.89 5.36 16.63
C THR A 102 15.46 4.82 16.59
N LEU A 103 14.98 4.40 15.41
CA LEU A 103 13.58 4.01 15.24
C LEU A 103 13.25 2.68 15.89
N ARG A 104 12.16 2.66 16.67
CA ARG A 104 11.60 1.46 17.32
C ARG A 104 10.11 1.32 17.04
N LYS A 105 9.61 0.09 17.14
CA LYS A 105 8.18 -0.21 17.20
C LYS A 105 7.62 0.14 18.60
N ALA A 106 6.30 0.08 18.75
CA ALA A 106 5.63 0.31 20.03
C ALA A 106 6.07 -0.68 21.13
N ASP A 107 6.45 -1.90 20.75
CA ASP A 107 6.99 -2.94 21.64
C ASP A 107 8.48 -2.76 21.97
N GLY A 108 9.13 -1.68 21.51
CA GLY A 108 10.55 -1.42 21.70
C GLY A 108 11.49 -2.20 20.77
N SER A 109 10.98 -3.08 19.91
CA SER A 109 11.79 -3.82 18.95
C SER A 109 12.24 -2.95 17.76
N MET A 110 13.30 -3.38 17.08
CA MET A 110 13.77 -2.73 15.85
C MET A 110 12.74 -2.83 14.71
N LEU A 111 12.78 -1.86 13.80
CA LEU A 111 11.99 -1.89 12.57
C LEU A 111 12.51 -2.97 11.61
N SER A 112 11.59 -3.50 10.78
CA SER A 112 11.96 -4.45 9.73
C SER A 112 12.73 -3.75 8.60
N TYR A 113 13.48 -4.52 7.82
CA TYR A 113 14.15 -4.01 6.61
C TYR A 113 13.20 -3.26 5.67
N SER A 114 11.99 -3.80 5.46
CA SER A 114 10.98 -3.17 4.60
C SER A 114 10.49 -1.82 5.15
N ALA A 115 10.35 -1.69 6.47
CA ALA A 115 9.97 -0.43 7.10
C ALA A 115 11.09 0.61 6.95
N LEU A 116 12.34 0.22 7.21
CA LEU A 116 13.51 1.09 7.01
C LEU A 116 13.67 1.51 5.53
N ASN A 117 13.40 0.61 4.59
CA ASN A 117 13.43 0.94 3.17
C ASN A 117 12.32 1.92 2.75
N THR A 118 11.19 1.92 3.46
CA THR A 118 10.15 2.95 3.28
C THR A 118 10.65 4.32 3.72
N HIS A 119 11.43 4.38 4.81
CA HIS A 119 12.07 5.61 5.26
C HIS A 119 13.11 6.11 4.26
N ARG A 120 13.93 5.20 3.70
CA ARG A 120 14.85 5.53 2.59
C ARG A 120 14.09 6.13 1.41
N ALA A 121 13.02 5.49 0.95
CA ALA A 121 12.19 6.05 -0.13
C ALA A 121 11.61 7.42 0.23
N GLY A 122 11.25 7.63 1.49
CA GLY A 122 10.85 8.94 2.03
C GLY A 122 11.94 10.01 1.91
N LEU A 123 13.21 9.65 2.14
CA LEU A 123 14.35 10.55 1.93
C LEU A 123 14.48 10.94 0.45
N PHE A 124 14.48 9.97 -0.47
CA PHE A 124 14.51 10.28 -1.91
C PHE A 124 13.31 11.14 -2.33
N ASN A 125 12.15 10.90 -1.73
CA ASN A 125 10.95 11.67 -2.01
C ASN A 125 11.06 13.12 -1.52
N ILE A 126 11.66 13.40 -0.36
CA ILE A 126 11.83 14.80 0.08
C ILE A 126 12.81 15.55 -0.82
N TYR A 127 13.87 14.93 -1.35
CA TYR A 127 14.71 15.57 -2.38
C TYR A 127 13.88 15.93 -3.61
N ARG A 128 13.12 14.98 -4.15
CA ARG A 128 12.24 15.20 -5.31
C ARG A 128 11.19 16.30 -5.06
N ASP A 129 10.50 16.25 -3.93
CA ASP A 129 9.41 17.17 -3.60
C ASP A 129 9.88 18.63 -3.50
N TYR A 130 11.17 18.88 -3.25
CA TYR A 130 11.76 20.22 -3.20
C TYR A 130 12.66 20.53 -4.41
N GLY A 131 12.55 19.74 -5.49
CA GLY A 131 13.30 19.95 -6.72
C GLY A 131 14.82 19.77 -6.57
N GLN A 132 15.27 19.06 -5.54
CA GLN A 132 16.67 18.81 -5.26
C GLN A 132 17.10 17.44 -5.77
N GLN A 133 18.36 17.31 -6.15
CA GLN A 133 18.96 16.04 -6.53
C GLN A 133 19.89 15.53 -5.42
N MET A 134 19.74 14.26 -5.06
CA MET A 134 20.67 13.61 -4.13
C MET A 134 22.01 13.41 -4.81
N GLY A 135 23.10 13.80 -4.14
CA GLY A 135 24.46 13.64 -4.67
C GLY A 135 24.86 12.17 -4.80
N PRO A 136 25.72 11.81 -5.78
CA PRO A 136 26.10 10.42 -6.04
C PRO A 136 26.87 9.78 -4.88
N ALA A 137 27.62 10.57 -4.10
CA ALA A 137 28.31 10.09 -2.90
C ALA A 137 27.32 9.65 -1.82
N MET A 138 26.31 10.49 -1.50
CA MET A 138 25.26 10.17 -0.54
C MET A 138 24.47 8.93 -0.97
N GLU A 139 24.08 8.84 -2.24
CA GLU A 139 23.35 7.68 -2.75
C GLU A 139 24.18 6.39 -2.62
N LYS A 140 25.49 6.46 -2.90
CA LYS A 140 26.41 5.33 -2.76
C LYS A 140 26.52 4.88 -1.30
N GLU A 141 26.70 5.80 -0.35
CA GLU A 141 26.78 5.48 1.08
C GLU A 141 25.50 4.83 1.58
N LEU A 142 24.33 5.44 1.31
CA LEU A 142 23.04 4.87 1.67
C LEU A 142 22.84 3.46 1.07
N LYS A 143 23.31 3.22 -0.16
CA LYS A 143 23.25 1.90 -0.78
C LYS A 143 24.14 0.90 -0.04
N GLN A 144 25.32 1.30 0.42
CA GLN A 144 26.22 0.44 1.21
C GLN A 144 25.63 0.12 2.58
N PHE A 145 25.13 1.13 3.30
CA PHE A 145 24.48 0.96 4.60
C PHE A 145 23.31 -0.03 4.52
N PHE A 146 22.39 0.17 3.56
CA PHE A 146 21.24 -0.73 3.39
C PHE A 146 21.65 -2.15 2.94
N LYS A 147 22.78 -2.30 2.27
CA LYS A 147 23.35 -3.62 1.95
C LYS A 147 23.91 -4.29 3.21
N GLY A 148 24.61 -3.54 4.06
CA GLY A 148 25.12 -4.00 5.36
C GLY A 148 23.98 -4.43 6.28
N LEU A 149 22.97 -3.58 6.45
CA LEU A 149 21.78 -3.86 7.25
C LEU A 149 21.05 -5.14 6.80
N LYS A 150 20.88 -5.34 5.49
CA LYS A 150 20.25 -6.56 4.96
C LYS A 150 21.05 -7.81 5.32
N ARG A 151 22.39 -7.74 5.26
CA ARG A 151 23.28 -8.85 5.63
C ARG A 151 23.23 -9.13 7.13
N GLN A 152 23.29 -8.10 7.96
CA GLN A 152 23.18 -8.23 9.41
C GLN A 152 21.88 -8.94 9.81
N LEU A 153 20.75 -8.53 9.24
CA LEU A 153 19.46 -9.18 9.49
C LEU A 153 19.44 -10.63 9.02
N ALA A 154 20.02 -10.94 7.86
CA ALA A 154 20.12 -12.31 7.37
C ALA A 154 21.01 -13.19 8.26
N THR A 155 22.13 -12.67 8.76
CA THR A 155 23.01 -13.38 9.71
C THR A 155 22.30 -13.63 11.04
N ALA A 156 21.60 -12.63 11.59
CA ALA A 156 20.82 -12.78 12.81
C ALA A 156 19.76 -13.90 12.66
N GLN A 157 19.03 -13.90 11.55
CA GLN A 157 18.07 -14.96 11.20
C GLN A 157 18.74 -16.33 11.08
N ALA A 158 19.92 -16.42 10.48
CA ALA A 158 20.68 -17.68 10.38
C ALA A 158 21.16 -18.19 11.75
N CYS A 159 21.39 -17.30 12.71
CA CYS A 159 21.70 -17.63 14.10
C CYS A 159 20.45 -17.92 14.96
N GLY A 160 19.25 -17.92 14.37
CA GLY A 160 18.00 -18.20 15.09
C GLY A 160 17.34 -16.98 15.72
N GLU A 161 17.83 -15.76 15.45
CA GLU A 161 17.20 -14.53 15.93
C GLU A 161 16.08 -14.06 14.98
N GLY A 162 14.89 -13.86 15.54
CA GLY A 162 13.73 -13.38 14.80
C GLY A 162 13.09 -14.45 13.90
N GLN A 163 12.15 -14.01 13.06
CA GLN A 163 11.39 -14.89 12.17
C GLN A 163 12.08 -15.02 10.82
N VAL A 164 12.31 -16.26 10.37
CA VAL A 164 12.84 -16.55 9.01
C VAL A 164 11.78 -16.24 7.95
N LYS A 165 10.53 -16.63 8.22
CA LYS A 165 9.39 -16.35 7.34
C LYS A 165 8.87 -14.94 7.63
N VAL A 166 8.81 -14.10 6.60
CA VAL A 166 8.28 -12.74 6.69
C VAL A 166 6.95 -12.68 5.97
N GLY A 167 5.92 -12.17 6.65
CA GLY A 167 4.57 -12.03 6.10
C GLY A 167 3.57 -12.86 6.88
N LYS A 168 2.32 -12.88 6.38
CA LYS A 168 1.27 -13.77 6.89
C LYS A 168 1.40 -15.13 6.22
N ASP A 169 0.95 -16.17 6.91
CA ASP A 169 0.82 -17.48 6.28
C ASP A 169 -0.23 -17.45 5.16
N PRO A 170 -0.02 -18.24 4.09
CA PRO A 170 -1.03 -18.39 3.05
C PRO A 170 -2.27 -19.05 3.64
N LEU A 171 -3.44 -18.64 3.14
CA LEU A 171 -4.70 -19.32 3.40
C LEU A 171 -4.60 -20.74 2.83
N SER A 172 -4.83 -21.77 3.65
CA SER A 172 -4.86 -23.16 3.18
C SER A 172 -6.05 -23.39 2.25
N PHE A 173 -5.99 -24.44 1.43
CA PHE A 173 -7.09 -24.74 0.52
C PHE A 173 -8.34 -25.18 1.31
N GLU A 174 -8.13 -25.95 2.36
CA GLU A 174 -9.18 -26.45 3.26
C GLU A 174 -9.91 -25.27 3.93
N LEU A 175 -9.17 -24.27 4.41
CA LEU A 175 -9.75 -23.08 5.01
C LEU A 175 -10.44 -22.20 3.97
N TYR A 176 -9.90 -22.10 2.75
CA TYR A 176 -10.56 -21.41 1.64
C TYR A 176 -11.91 -22.05 1.27
N GLU A 177 -11.95 -23.38 1.12
CA GLU A 177 -13.18 -24.12 0.87
C GLU A 177 -14.17 -23.95 2.00
N PHE A 178 -13.72 -24.13 3.24
CA PHE A 178 -14.53 -23.96 4.45
C PHE A 178 -15.21 -22.58 4.47
N LEU A 179 -14.43 -21.51 4.28
CA LEU A 179 -14.95 -20.15 4.28
C LEU A 179 -15.93 -19.93 3.12
N SER A 180 -15.62 -20.44 1.93
CA SER A 180 -16.49 -20.27 0.75
C SER A 180 -17.84 -20.95 0.92
N SER A 181 -17.85 -22.19 1.43
CA SER A 181 -19.08 -22.95 1.69
C SER A 181 -19.97 -22.25 2.71
N HIS A 182 -19.41 -21.82 3.85
CA HIS A 182 -20.21 -21.17 4.89
C HIS A 182 -20.66 -19.75 4.51
N LEU A 183 -19.91 -19.02 3.67
CA LEU A 183 -20.40 -17.75 3.11
C LEU A 183 -21.62 -17.94 2.19
N LEU A 184 -21.78 -19.09 1.52
CA LEU A 184 -22.99 -19.39 0.73
C LEU A 184 -24.22 -19.65 1.61
N GLU A 185 -24.02 -20.13 2.83
CA GLU A 185 -25.12 -20.40 3.78
C GLU A 185 -25.62 -19.14 4.48
N LEU A 186 -24.79 -18.11 4.56
CA LEU A 186 -25.17 -16.84 5.18
C LEU A 186 -26.18 -16.07 4.32
N PRO A 187 -27.24 -15.51 4.93
CA PRO A 187 -28.22 -14.74 4.18
C PRO A 187 -27.69 -13.37 3.74
N GLY A 188 -28.14 -12.93 2.58
CA GLY A 188 -27.97 -11.56 2.09
C GLY A 188 -26.92 -11.39 0.99
N SER A 189 -27.10 -10.36 0.17
CA SER A 189 -26.24 -10.07 -0.98
C SER A 189 -24.78 -9.77 -0.62
N ASP A 190 -24.52 -9.32 0.61
CA ASP A 190 -23.16 -9.09 1.13
C ASP A 190 -22.39 -10.39 1.42
N ALA A 191 -23.10 -11.47 1.77
CA ALA A 191 -22.49 -12.78 1.93
C ALA A 191 -22.13 -13.38 0.57
N ILE A 192 -23.05 -13.29 -0.40
CA ILE A 192 -22.80 -13.70 -1.79
C ILE A 192 -21.63 -12.90 -2.37
N PHE A 193 -21.60 -11.58 -2.17
CA PHE A 193 -20.46 -10.74 -2.55
C PHE A 193 -19.14 -11.23 -1.95
N ALA A 194 -19.12 -11.50 -0.64
CA ALA A 194 -17.91 -11.93 0.04
C ALA A 194 -17.42 -13.28 -0.48
N GLN A 195 -18.34 -14.20 -0.76
CA GLN A 195 -18.04 -15.51 -1.34
C GLN A 195 -17.41 -15.36 -2.73
N VAL A 196 -18.07 -14.64 -3.65
CA VAL A 196 -17.53 -14.50 -5.01
C VAL A 196 -16.21 -13.74 -5.01
N TYR A 197 -16.03 -12.74 -4.14
CA TYR A 197 -14.76 -12.04 -3.99
C TYR A 197 -13.65 -12.98 -3.49
N LEU A 198 -13.93 -13.83 -2.50
CA LEU A 198 -12.97 -14.81 -2.00
C LEU A 198 -12.55 -15.78 -3.11
N VAL A 199 -13.53 -16.37 -3.81
CA VAL A 199 -13.32 -17.33 -4.90
C VAL A 199 -12.57 -16.71 -6.08
N ILE A 200 -12.96 -15.52 -6.50
CA ILE A 200 -12.31 -14.83 -7.62
C ILE A 200 -10.90 -14.36 -7.24
N SER A 201 -10.69 -13.88 -6.02
CA SER A 201 -9.35 -13.48 -5.56
C SER A 201 -8.40 -14.66 -5.51
N TRP A 202 -8.88 -15.84 -5.07
CA TRP A 202 -8.15 -17.10 -5.09
C TRP A 202 -7.81 -17.52 -6.52
N ASN A 203 -8.81 -17.66 -7.40
CA ASN A 203 -8.59 -18.14 -8.77
C ASN A 203 -7.76 -17.19 -9.63
N LEU A 204 -7.86 -15.87 -9.41
CA LEU A 204 -7.03 -14.88 -10.11
C LEU A 204 -5.65 -14.68 -9.48
N MET A 205 -5.40 -15.24 -8.29
CA MET A 205 -4.19 -15.04 -7.49
C MET A 205 -3.80 -13.56 -7.40
N CYS A 206 -4.76 -12.73 -7.01
CA CYS A 206 -4.65 -11.28 -7.13
C CYS A 206 -4.81 -10.55 -5.80
N ARG A 207 -4.38 -9.28 -5.79
CA ARG A 207 -4.62 -8.39 -4.64
C ARG A 207 -6.07 -7.92 -4.68
N SER A 208 -6.64 -7.63 -3.52
CA SER A 208 -8.00 -7.06 -3.39
C SER A 208 -8.21 -5.83 -4.28
N ALA A 209 -7.21 -4.94 -4.38
CA ALA A 209 -7.28 -3.78 -5.26
C ALA A 209 -7.50 -4.13 -6.74
N ASN A 210 -6.92 -5.25 -7.21
CA ASN A 210 -7.12 -5.72 -8.58
C ASN A 210 -8.51 -6.36 -8.71
N ALA A 211 -8.92 -7.23 -7.77
CA ALA A 211 -10.24 -7.85 -7.77
C ALA A 211 -11.37 -6.80 -7.78
N PHE A 212 -11.29 -5.80 -6.90
CA PHE A 212 -12.25 -4.69 -6.82
C PHE A 212 -12.15 -3.72 -8.01
N GLY A 213 -11.03 -3.72 -8.72
CA GLY A 213 -10.81 -2.94 -9.94
C GLY A 213 -11.29 -3.63 -11.22
N VAL A 214 -11.74 -4.89 -11.15
CA VAL A 214 -12.29 -5.59 -12.32
C VAL A 214 -13.59 -4.90 -12.74
N ARG A 215 -13.71 -4.67 -14.05
CA ARG A 215 -14.91 -4.17 -14.71
C ARG A 215 -15.43 -5.25 -15.65
N HIS A 216 -16.73 -5.27 -15.97
CA HIS A 216 -17.25 -6.29 -16.90
C HIS A 216 -16.61 -6.16 -18.28
N SER A 217 -16.20 -4.96 -18.70
CA SER A 217 -15.41 -4.74 -19.93
C SER A 217 -14.01 -5.36 -19.90
N HIS A 218 -13.54 -5.85 -18.75
CA HIS A 218 -12.28 -6.59 -18.61
C HIS A 218 -12.49 -8.11 -18.61
N ILE A 219 -13.72 -8.58 -18.79
CA ILE A 219 -14.07 -9.99 -18.74
C ILE A 219 -14.50 -10.41 -20.14
N GLU A 220 -13.87 -11.43 -20.68
CA GLU A 220 -14.28 -12.06 -21.93
C GLU A 220 -14.38 -13.57 -21.77
N TRP A 221 -15.20 -14.21 -22.59
CA TRP A 221 -15.13 -15.66 -22.76
C TRP A 221 -14.25 -15.97 -23.97
N GLY A 222 -13.29 -16.88 -23.82
CA GLY A 222 -12.41 -17.27 -24.91
C GLY A 222 -11.98 -18.73 -24.80
N GLY A 223 -12.36 -19.52 -25.80
CA GLY A 223 -12.19 -20.98 -25.77
C GLY A 223 -13.00 -21.60 -24.63
N GLU A 224 -12.33 -22.33 -23.75
CA GLU A 224 -12.93 -23.04 -22.60
C GLU A 224 -12.73 -22.31 -21.26
N SER A 225 -12.36 -21.03 -21.30
CA SER A 225 -12.03 -20.26 -20.10
C SER A 225 -12.70 -18.89 -20.09
N LEU A 226 -13.08 -18.45 -18.89
CA LEU A 226 -13.32 -17.04 -18.61
C LEU A 226 -11.97 -16.34 -18.49
N ARG A 227 -11.80 -15.22 -19.18
CA ARG A 227 -10.55 -14.46 -19.21
C ARG A 227 -10.77 -13.12 -18.53
N VAL A 228 -9.90 -12.80 -17.58
CA VAL A 228 -9.95 -11.53 -16.83
C VAL A 228 -8.69 -10.73 -17.08
N TYR A 229 -8.86 -9.51 -17.59
CA TYR A 229 -7.78 -8.57 -17.86
C TYR A 229 -7.55 -7.63 -16.68
N PHE A 230 -6.30 -7.50 -16.24
CA PHE A 230 -5.93 -6.45 -15.28
C PHE A 230 -5.40 -5.23 -16.03
N ALA A 231 -6.17 -4.15 -16.01
CA ALA A 231 -5.78 -2.87 -16.61
C ALA A 231 -4.59 -2.21 -15.89
N HIS A 232 -4.36 -2.55 -14.63
CA HIS A 232 -3.31 -1.97 -13.81
C HIS A 232 -2.82 -2.98 -12.77
N MET A 233 -1.51 -3.03 -12.54
CA MET A 233 -0.89 -3.94 -11.56
C MET A 233 0.19 -3.22 -10.76
N LYS A 234 0.30 -3.52 -9.45
CA LYS A 234 1.27 -2.86 -8.54
C LYS A 234 2.72 -2.84 -9.06
N ASN A 235 3.14 -3.91 -9.72
CA ASN A 235 4.48 -4.10 -10.28
C ASN A 235 4.60 -3.66 -11.75
N ASP A 236 3.53 -3.13 -12.32
CA ASP A 236 3.43 -2.60 -13.67
C ASP A 236 2.48 -1.39 -13.66
N GLN A 237 2.92 -0.32 -12.99
CA GLN A 237 2.15 0.92 -12.87
C GLN A 237 2.06 1.67 -14.20
N GLY A 238 3.07 1.54 -15.06
CA GLY A 238 3.09 2.10 -16.42
C GLY A 238 2.18 1.35 -17.39
N GLY A 239 1.88 0.07 -17.10
CA GLY A 239 1.13 -0.79 -18.02
C GLY A 239 1.97 -1.18 -19.24
N ASP A 240 3.28 -1.25 -19.07
CA ASP A 240 4.25 -1.52 -20.13
C ASP A 240 4.26 -3.00 -20.53
N ARG A 241 3.74 -3.88 -19.65
CA ARG A 241 3.70 -5.31 -19.94
C ARG A 241 2.50 -5.66 -20.81
N PRO A 242 2.61 -6.69 -21.67
CA PRO A 242 1.46 -7.28 -22.33
C PRO A 242 0.37 -7.61 -21.31
N ARG A 243 -0.87 -7.19 -21.61
CA ARG A 243 -2.03 -7.42 -20.74
C ARG A 243 -2.61 -8.80 -20.99
N ASP A 244 -1.81 -9.83 -20.72
CA ASP A 244 -2.26 -11.20 -20.88
C ASP A 244 -3.42 -11.49 -19.92
N PRO A 245 -4.47 -12.19 -20.38
CA PRO A 245 -5.60 -12.51 -19.53
C PRO A 245 -5.24 -13.53 -18.47
N ARG A 246 -5.94 -13.46 -17.33
CA ARG A 246 -5.96 -14.54 -16.35
C ARG A 246 -7.11 -15.46 -16.69
N HIS A 247 -6.79 -16.71 -16.98
CA HIS A 247 -7.76 -17.74 -17.32
C HIS A 247 -8.36 -18.33 -16.05
N VAL A 248 -9.69 -18.39 -16.01
CA VAL A 248 -10.50 -18.91 -14.91
C VAL A 248 -11.39 -20.00 -15.48
N TYR A 249 -11.42 -21.15 -14.80
CA TYR A 249 -12.12 -22.35 -15.25
C TYR A 249 -13.21 -22.75 -14.25
N ALA A 250 -14.25 -23.41 -14.74
CA ALA A 250 -15.27 -23.98 -13.87
C ALA A 250 -14.71 -25.17 -13.06
N ASN A 251 -15.19 -25.35 -11.84
CA ASN A 251 -14.98 -26.55 -11.04
C ASN A 251 -16.33 -27.21 -10.73
N PRO A 252 -16.88 -28.03 -11.63
CA PRO A 252 -18.19 -28.64 -11.44
C PRO A 252 -18.21 -29.69 -10.31
N LEU A 253 -17.06 -30.23 -9.94
CA LEU A 253 -16.94 -31.25 -8.88
C LEU A 253 -17.00 -30.63 -7.48
N GLN A 254 -16.67 -29.35 -7.35
CA GLN A 254 -16.67 -28.64 -6.07
C GLN A 254 -17.38 -27.28 -6.22
N PRO A 255 -18.72 -27.27 -6.19
CA PRO A 255 -19.53 -26.08 -6.48
C PRO A 255 -19.22 -24.89 -5.56
N SER A 256 -18.91 -25.13 -4.29
CA SER A 256 -18.65 -24.09 -3.30
C SER A 256 -17.46 -23.19 -3.65
N VAL A 257 -16.47 -23.70 -4.39
CA VAL A 257 -15.26 -22.98 -4.81
C VAL A 257 -15.18 -22.76 -6.31
N CYS A 258 -16.25 -23.07 -7.05
CA CYS A 258 -16.32 -22.91 -8.49
C CYS A 258 -16.48 -21.42 -8.85
N PRO A 259 -15.48 -20.79 -9.51
CA PRO A 259 -15.53 -19.35 -9.81
C PRO A 259 -16.63 -18.98 -10.81
N ILE A 260 -16.92 -19.87 -11.77
CA ILE A 260 -17.97 -19.63 -12.77
C ILE A 260 -19.35 -19.69 -12.12
N LEU A 261 -19.58 -20.66 -11.23
CA LEU A 261 -20.85 -20.75 -10.49
C LEU A 261 -21.00 -19.58 -9.51
N ALA A 262 -19.94 -19.22 -8.78
CA ALA A 262 -19.94 -18.08 -7.87
C ALA A 262 -20.30 -16.77 -8.58
N LEU A 263 -19.70 -16.52 -9.76
CA LEU A 263 -20.05 -15.37 -10.60
C LEU A 263 -21.49 -15.42 -11.09
N ALA A 264 -21.97 -16.59 -11.54
CA ALA A 264 -23.34 -16.74 -12.02
C ALA A 264 -24.38 -16.44 -10.93
N ILE A 265 -24.18 -16.96 -9.71
CA ILE A 265 -25.03 -16.66 -8.55
C ILE A 265 -24.97 -15.16 -8.23
N TYR A 266 -23.77 -14.58 -8.21
CA TYR A 266 -23.60 -13.17 -7.92
C TYR A 266 -24.30 -12.28 -8.96
N TRP A 267 -24.14 -12.54 -10.25
CA TRP A 267 -24.83 -11.79 -11.31
C TRP A 267 -26.34 -11.98 -11.30
N ALA A 268 -26.84 -13.15 -10.93
CA ALA A 268 -28.28 -13.39 -10.79
C ALA A 268 -28.90 -12.64 -9.60
N THR A 269 -28.09 -12.20 -8.63
CA THR A 269 -28.55 -11.62 -7.34
C THR A 269 -28.05 -10.20 -7.07
N SER A 270 -27.32 -9.59 -8.01
CA SER A 270 -26.75 -8.25 -7.86
C SER A 270 -27.27 -7.28 -8.93
N THR A 271 -27.20 -5.99 -8.62
CA THR A 271 -27.46 -4.91 -9.56
C THR A 271 -26.15 -4.38 -10.13
N PHE A 272 -26.12 -4.15 -11.43
CA PHE A 272 -24.97 -3.56 -12.12
C PHE A 272 -24.99 -2.03 -11.98
N ASP A 273 -23.82 -1.43 -11.77
CA ASP A 273 -23.68 0.03 -11.66
C ASP A 273 -23.25 0.68 -12.99
N VAL A 274 -23.40 2.01 -13.05
CA VAL A 274 -22.97 2.84 -14.19
C VAL A 274 -21.46 2.80 -14.43
N ASP A 275 -20.67 2.51 -13.39
CA ASP A 275 -19.22 2.39 -13.49
C ASP A 275 -18.77 1.06 -14.13
N ASN A 276 -19.71 0.15 -14.42
CA ASN A 276 -19.45 -1.16 -15.00
C ASN A 276 -18.47 -2.01 -14.16
N ARG A 277 -18.42 -1.81 -12.84
CA ARG A 277 -17.54 -2.58 -11.95
C ARG A 277 -18.12 -3.96 -11.71
N LEU A 278 -17.27 -4.98 -11.62
CA LEU A 278 -17.71 -6.30 -11.17
C LEU A 278 -18.31 -6.21 -9.76
N PHE A 279 -17.70 -5.41 -8.87
CA PHE A 279 -18.20 -5.17 -7.52
C PHE A 279 -18.60 -3.70 -7.36
N PRO A 280 -19.91 -3.37 -7.39
CA PRO A 280 -20.39 -1.99 -7.35
C PRO A 280 -20.27 -1.37 -5.95
N GLY A 281 -19.98 -0.07 -5.89
CA GLY A 281 -19.80 0.70 -4.66
C GLY A 281 -18.33 0.99 -4.30
N SER A 282 -18.11 1.84 -3.29
CA SER A 282 -16.79 2.44 -2.99
C SER A 282 -16.02 1.80 -1.84
N ASP A 283 -16.64 0.98 -1.00
CA ASP A 283 -16.02 0.46 0.24
C ASP A 283 -16.01 -1.08 0.31
N GLN A 284 -15.49 -1.71 -0.74
CA GLN A 284 -15.46 -3.17 -0.86
C GLN A 284 -14.59 -3.85 0.20
N TYR A 285 -13.56 -3.15 0.70
CA TYR A 285 -12.70 -3.65 1.77
C TYR A 285 -13.47 -3.79 3.08
N ASP A 286 -14.19 -2.75 3.50
CA ASP A 286 -14.99 -2.81 4.71
C ASP A 286 -16.20 -3.75 4.55
N ARG A 287 -16.80 -3.78 3.36
CA ARG A 287 -17.87 -4.71 3.02
C ARG A 287 -17.44 -6.17 3.23
N PHE A 288 -16.30 -6.57 2.66
CA PHE A 288 -15.77 -7.92 2.86
C PHE A 288 -15.41 -8.18 4.33
N ARG A 289 -14.77 -7.20 5.00
CA ARG A 289 -14.42 -7.30 6.42
C ARG A 289 -15.65 -7.59 7.28
N LYS A 290 -16.75 -6.87 7.06
CA LYS A 290 -18.01 -7.05 7.80
C LYS A 290 -18.63 -8.42 7.55
N SER A 291 -18.68 -8.88 6.30
CA SER A 291 -19.20 -10.21 5.97
C SER A 291 -18.35 -11.32 6.59
N LEU A 292 -17.03 -11.21 6.51
CA LEU A 292 -16.11 -12.17 7.12
C LEU A 292 -16.22 -12.16 8.65
N HIS A 293 -16.34 -10.98 9.28
CA HIS A 293 -16.53 -10.89 10.73
C HIS A 293 -17.82 -11.58 11.16
N ARG A 294 -18.93 -11.31 10.47
CA ARG A 294 -20.22 -11.95 10.74
C ARG A 294 -20.13 -13.48 10.63
N LEU A 295 -19.40 -13.97 9.64
CA LEU A 295 -19.15 -15.40 9.48
C LEU A 295 -18.40 -15.99 10.68
N LEU A 296 -17.33 -15.32 11.10
CA LEU A 296 -16.50 -15.77 12.22
C LEU A 296 -17.21 -15.69 13.58
N GLU A 297 -18.26 -14.86 13.70
CA GLU A 297 -19.13 -14.79 14.87
C GLU A 297 -20.25 -15.85 14.88
N ASP A 298 -20.49 -16.57 13.78
CA ASP A 298 -21.43 -17.71 13.79
C ASP A 298 -20.85 -18.83 14.66
N GLU A 299 -21.62 -19.22 15.67
CA GLU A 299 -21.20 -20.18 16.70
C GLU A 299 -20.78 -21.53 16.09
N ARG A 300 -21.47 -21.99 15.04
CA ARG A 300 -21.15 -23.26 14.36
C ARG A 300 -19.80 -23.17 13.66
N VAL A 301 -19.58 -22.05 12.97
CA VAL A 301 -18.35 -21.77 12.22
C VAL A 301 -17.15 -21.65 13.17
N SER A 302 -17.32 -20.95 14.29
CA SER A 302 -16.25 -20.75 15.28
C SER A 302 -15.77 -22.08 15.89
N VAL A 303 -16.70 -22.99 16.18
CA VAL A 303 -16.38 -24.33 16.70
C VAL A 303 -15.63 -25.17 15.66
N GLU A 304 -16.10 -25.19 14.42
CA GLU A 304 -15.48 -25.99 13.34
C GLU A 304 -14.11 -25.42 12.92
N LEU A 305 -13.94 -24.10 12.91
CA LEU A 305 -12.65 -23.45 12.64
C LEU A 305 -11.55 -23.91 13.59
N THR A 306 -11.89 -24.16 14.86
CA THR A 306 -10.92 -24.66 15.84
C THR A 306 -10.39 -26.04 15.47
N GLN A 307 -11.19 -26.84 14.74
CA GLN A 307 -10.82 -28.18 14.26
C GLN A 307 -10.09 -28.15 12.91
N VAL A 308 -10.37 -27.15 12.06
CA VAL A 308 -9.71 -26.98 10.75
C VAL A 308 -8.32 -26.34 10.86
N ILE A 309 -8.10 -25.52 11.90
CA ILE A 309 -6.83 -24.79 12.11
C ILE A 309 -5.82 -25.59 12.97
N SER A 310 -6.27 -26.62 13.70
CA SER A 310 -5.41 -27.50 14.51
C SER A 310 -4.64 -28.52 13.67
#